data_AF-A0A517L995-F1
#
_entry.id   AF-A0A517L995-F1
#
_cell.length_a   1.000
_cell.length_b   1.000
_cell.length_c   1.000
_cell.angle_alpha   90.00
_cell.angle_beta   90.00
_cell.angle_gamma   90.00
#
_symmetry.space_group_name_H-M   'P 1'
#
loop_
_entity.id
_entity.type
_entity.pdbx_description
1 polymer ?
#
loop_
_entity_poly.entity_id
_entity_poly.type
_entity_poly.pdbx_seq_one_letter_code
_entity_poly.pdbx_strand_id
1 'polypeptide(L)'
;MALPIRLTFLRWRPAIFWTVVGLIILEFPLTVAVLALFGIADGNTYRTKLWEDGNLNGFNSSPTAALYAAANHQSYKTPLIWSHFMTQFNLIITVLCMFIMLVKALLLYLHTLYPVLSLAVHGLELGLWAYSVYGQQTPDMSDPANPQPGPAWYITKNCNVAFKKSNVGFCMQAKASFYVACVMLALFAVQFLVALQALIFGPEPGMTDDEIDSIHTISKMNTPITPAREWEMVQIPPTPGTIRGMKSPVTPRTRAFNELEGGGDMARTGGWNLKRDDLPWSGRNSGGRHSGGKKGRESV
;
A
#
# COMPACT_ATOMS: atom_id res chain seq x y z
N MET A 1 17.57 -24.00 7.04
CA MET A 1 16.10 -23.83 7.18
C MET A 1 15.68 -22.82 6.11
N ALA A 2 15.24 -23.30 4.95
CA ALA A 2 14.89 -22.43 3.83
C ALA A 2 13.50 -21.84 4.10
N LEU A 3 13.42 -20.53 4.34
CA LEU A 3 12.16 -19.82 4.40
C LEU A 3 11.50 -19.92 3.02
N PRO A 4 10.29 -20.49 2.88
CA PRO A 4 9.61 -20.53 1.61
C PRO A 4 9.17 -19.10 1.28
N ILE A 5 9.92 -18.41 0.43
CA ILE A 5 9.48 -17.15 -0.19
C ILE A 5 8.29 -17.52 -1.08
N ARG A 6 7.09 -17.52 -0.51
CA ARG A 6 5.85 -17.68 -1.28
C ARG A 6 5.55 -16.31 -1.88
N LEU A 7 5.75 -16.17 -3.19
CA LEU A 7 5.24 -15.05 -3.97
C LEU A 7 3.71 -15.09 -3.88
N THR A 8 3.16 -14.46 -2.86
CA THR A 8 1.74 -14.48 -2.55
C THR A 8 1.09 -13.25 -3.16
N PHE A 9 0.18 -13.47 -4.10
CA PHE A 9 -0.82 -12.47 -4.52
C PHE A 9 -2.02 -12.46 -3.55
N LEU A 10 -1.85 -13.01 -2.35
CA LEU A 10 -2.89 -13.04 -1.32
C LEU A 10 -3.02 -11.67 -0.67
N ARG A 11 -4.25 -11.35 -0.27
CA ARG A 11 -4.60 -10.09 0.38
C ARG A 11 -3.93 -9.97 1.76
N TRP A 12 -3.73 -8.73 2.23
CA TRP A 12 -3.13 -8.46 3.54
C TRP A 12 -3.92 -9.09 4.68
N ARG A 13 -3.21 -9.57 5.71
CA ARG A 13 -3.85 -9.90 6.99
C ARG A 13 -4.48 -8.62 7.57
N PRO A 14 -5.69 -8.68 8.15
CA PRO A 14 -6.43 -7.48 8.56
C PRO A 14 -5.67 -6.62 9.57
N ALA A 15 -4.93 -7.23 10.51
CA ALA A 15 -4.10 -6.48 11.45
C ALA A 15 -2.97 -5.69 10.78
N ILE A 16 -2.31 -6.28 9.76
CA ILE A 16 -1.22 -5.63 9.02
C ILE A 16 -1.78 -4.55 8.09
N PHE A 17 -2.96 -4.78 7.51
CA PHE A 17 -3.66 -3.82 6.66
C PHE A 17 -3.87 -2.46 7.37
N TRP A 18 -4.35 -2.47 8.63
CA TRP A 18 -4.53 -1.23 9.40
C TRP A 18 -3.20 -0.52 9.70
N THR A 19 -2.12 -1.26 9.93
CA THR A 19 -0.77 -0.70 10.08
C THR A 19 -0.32 0.00 8.80
N VAL A 20 -0.52 -0.63 7.64
CA VAL A 20 -0.19 -0.04 6.33
C VAL A 20 -0.99 1.24 6.07
N VAL A 21 -2.29 1.23 6.39
CA VAL A 21 -3.15 2.44 6.30
C VAL A 21 -2.61 3.55 7.19
N GLY A 22 -2.25 3.26 8.45
CA GLY A 22 -1.66 4.25 9.35
C GLY A 22 -0.34 4.84 8.85
N LEU A 23 0.53 4.00 8.27
CA LEU A 23 1.80 4.44 7.70
C LEU A 23 1.61 5.36 6.47
N ILE A 24 0.62 5.09 5.62
CA ILE A 24 0.31 5.94 4.46
C ILE A 24 -0.34 7.26 4.87
N ILE A 25 -1.19 7.27 5.91
CA ILE A 25 -1.72 8.52 6.47
C ILE A 25 -0.60 9.40 7.03
N LEU A 26 0.40 8.78 7.66
CA LEU A 26 1.57 9.49 8.19
C LEU A 26 2.52 9.97 7.08
N GLU A 27 2.62 9.23 5.98
CA GLU A 27 3.41 9.58 4.80
C GLU A 27 2.90 10.88 4.14
N PHE A 28 1.59 11.06 4.03
CA PHE A 28 0.98 12.21 3.35
C PHE A 28 1.51 13.59 3.82
N PRO A 29 1.45 13.97 5.11
CA PRO A 29 1.94 15.28 5.56
C PRO A 29 3.45 15.45 5.37
N LEU A 30 4.22 14.36 5.49
CA LEU A 30 5.67 14.41 5.27
C LEU A 30 5.99 14.66 3.79
N THR A 31 5.30 13.99 2.87
CA THR A 31 5.46 14.20 1.43
C THR A 31 5.12 15.64 1.03
N VAL A 32 4.06 16.22 1.60
CA VAL A 32 3.70 17.63 1.38
C VAL A 32 4.80 18.57 1.90
N ALA A 33 5.30 18.35 3.12
CA ALA A 33 6.36 19.17 3.71
C ALA A 33 7.65 19.13 2.87
N VAL A 34 8.04 17.94 2.45
CA VAL A 34 9.19 17.71 1.58
C VAL A 34 9.04 18.41 0.23
N LEU A 35 7.88 18.26 -0.42
CA LEU A 35 7.60 18.88 -1.72
C LEU A 35 7.69 20.41 -1.61
N ALA A 36 7.18 21.00 -0.53
CA ALA A 36 7.30 22.44 -0.30
C ALA A 36 8.77 22.86 -0.09
N LEU A 37 9.53 22.12 0.72
CA LEU A 37 10.93 22.45 1.02
C LEU A 37 11.83 22.37 -0.22
N PHE A 38 11.73 21.29 -1.00
CA PHE A 38 12.50 21.11 -2.23
C PHE A 38 11.93 21.91 -3.42
N GLY A 39 10.64 22.23 -3.42
CA GLY A 39 10.04 23.11 -4.44
C GLY A 39 10.54 24.55 -4.33
N ILE A 40 10.65 25.10 -3.12
CA ILE A 40 11.23 26.44 -2.89
C ILE A 40 12.74 26.46 -3.21
N ALA A 41 13.40 25.31 -3.11
CA ALA A 41 14.81 25.15 -3.45
C ALA A 41 15.11 25.30 -4.94
N ASP A 42 14.10 25.11 -5.79
CA ASP A 42 14.26 25.08 -7.23
C ASP A 42 14.85 26.39 -7.78
N GLY A 43 15.59 26.31 -8.88
CA GLY A 43 16.21 27.48 -9.47
C GLY A 43 17.40 28.04 -8.68
N ASN A 44 18.04 27.23 -7.82
CA ASN A 44 19.26 27.59 -7.08
C ASN A 44 19.05 28.67 -5.99
N THR A 45 17.88 28.68 -5.37
CA THR A 45 17.49 29.71 -4.38
C THR A 45 18.45 29.80 -3.20
N TYR A 46 18.90 28.65 -2.67
CA TYR A 46 19.80 28.59 -1.53
C TYR A 46 21.12 27.88 -1.78
N ARG A 47 21.24 26.96 -2.74
CA ARG A 47 22.45 26.12 -2.91
C ARG A 47 23.71 26.96 -3.15
N THR A 48 23.74 27.81 -4.17
CA THR A 48 24.91 28.66 -4.44
C THR A 48 25.12 29.70 -3.35
N LYS A 49 24.05 30.22 -2.72
CA LYS A 49 24.17 31.18 -1.61
C LYS A 49 24.83 30.55 -0.38
N LEU A 50 24.41 29.33 0.00
CA LEU A 50 25.00 28.59 1.12
C LEU A 50 26.40 28.06 0.77
N TRP A 51 26.66 27.76 -0.50
CA TRP A 51 28.00 27.42 -0.96
C TRP A 51 28.95 28.62 -0.81
N GLU A 52 28.55 29.78 -1.32
CA GLU A 52 29.30 31.05 -1.19
C GLU A 52 29.52 31.43 0.28
N ASP A 53 28.48 31.33 1.11
CA ASP A 53 28.53 31.69 2.52
C ASP A 53 29.47 30.77 3.33
N GLY A 54 29.51 29.48 2.98
CA GLY A 54 30.49 28.55 3.53
C GLY A 54 31.92 28.95 3.13
N ASN A 55 32.13 29.35 1.88
CA ASN A 55 33.45 29.67 1.36
C ASN A 55 34.00 30.95 2.01
N LEU A 56 33.14 31.96 2.22
CA LEU A 56 33.50 33.18 2.94
C LEU A 56 33.90 32.93 4.40
N ASN A 57 33.39 31.85 5.01
CA ASN A 57 33.79 31.39 6.33
C ASN A 57 34.95 30.38 6.32
N GLY A 58 35.45 29.98 5.15
CA GLY A 58 36.48 28.95 5.01
C GLY A 58 36.01 27.53 5.34
N PHE A 59 34.71 27.24 5.21
CA PHE A 59 34.15 25.91 5.53
C PHE A 59 34.11 24.93 4.37
N ASN A 60 34.12 25.41 3.14
CA ASN A 60 34.01 24.61 1.92
C ASN A 60 34.67 25.34 0.74
N SER A 61 34.68 24.68 -0.42
CA SER A 61 35.24 25.24 -1.65
C SER A 61 34.43 26.45 -2.16
N SER A 62 34.99 27.23 -3.08
CA SER A 62 34.28 28.36 -3.70
C SER A 62 33.36 27.93 -4.85
N PRO A 63 32.13 28.48 -4.98
CA PRO A 63 31.30 28.31 -6.17
C PRO A 63 31.94 28.90 -7.43
N THR A 64 32.86 29.86 -7.30
CA THR A 64 33.59 30.45 -8.44
C THR A 64 34.75 29.59 -8.91
N ALA A 65 35.13 28.53 -8.18
CA ALA A 65 36.23 27.65 -8.56
C ALA A 65 35.99 26.97 -9.91
N ALA A 66 34.73 26.59 -10.21
CA ALA A 66 34.36 26.04 -11.51
C ALA A 66 34.59 27.03 -12.66
N LEU A 67 34.24 28.31 -12.46
CA LEU A 67 34.43 29.36 -13.45
C LEU A 67 35.92 29.69 -13.63
N TYR A 68 36.67 29.75 -12.53
CA TYR A 68 38.11 29.97 -12.56
C TYR A 68 38.84 28.83 -13.29
N ALA A 69 38.49 27.58 -13.01
CA ALA A 69 39.05 26.43 -13.72
C ALA A 69 38.69 26.45 -15.21
N ALA A 70 37.44 26.76 -15.56
CA ALA A 70 37.01 26.90 -16.95
C ALA A 70 37.79 28.00 -17.69
N ALA A 71 38.03 29.14 -17.06
CA ALA A 71 38.81 30.24 -17.64
C ALA A 71 40.30 29.88 -17.83
N ASN A 72 40.85 29.01 -16.98
CA ASN A 72 42.24 28.53 -17.06
C ASN A 72 42.39 27.20 -17.82
N HIS A 73 41.36 26.75 -18.53
CA HIS A 73 41.34 25.45 -19.22
C HIS A 73 41.69 24.24 -18.33
N GLN A 74 41.35 24.31 -17.05
CA GLN A 74 41.53 23.22 -16.08
C GLN A 74 40.23 22.44 -15.88
N SER A 75 40.36 21.13 -15.68
CA SER A 75 39.21 20.28 -15.31
C SER A 75 38.83 20.53 -13.85
N TYR A 76 37.56 20.83 -13.60
CA TYR A 76 37.01 20.98 -12.25
C TYR A 76 35.72 20.18 -12.11
N LYS A 77 35.66 19.35 -11.08
CA LYS A 77 34.47 18.58 -10.73
C LYS A 77 33.78 19.24 -9.55
N THR A 78 32.55 19.69 -9.77
CA THR A 78 31.70 20.22 -8.68
C THR A 78 31.36 19.09 -7.71
N PRO A 79 31.51 19.31 -6.39
CA PRO A 79 31.08 18.35 -5.37
C PRO A 79 29.60 17.97 -5.53
N LEU A 80 29.26 16.72 -5.25
CA LEU A 80 27.91 16.19 -5.52
C LEU A 80 26.83 17.00 -4.76
N ILE A 81 27.08 17.34 -3.50
CA ILE A 81 26.22 18.18 -2.66
C ILE A 81 25.86 19.54 -3.28
N TRP A 82 26.81 20.16 -3.97
CA TRP A 82 26.65 21.48 -4.61
C TRP A 82 26.26 21.39 -6.08
N SER A 83 26.11 20.16 -6.61
CA SER A 83 25.78 19.93 -8.00
C SER A 83 24.33 20.32 -8.33
N HIS A 84 24.08 20.67 -9.59
CA HIS A 84 22.71 20.88 -10.08
C HIS A 84 21.91 19.59 -10.10
N PHE A 85 22.61 18.49 -10.42
CA PHE A 85 22.04 17.15 -10.42
C PHE A 85 21.39 16.81 -9.08
N MET A 86 22.03 17.09 -7.94
CA MET A 86 21.47 16.74 -6.63
C MET A 86 20.20 17.53 -6.30
N THR A 87 20.15 18.82 -6.66
CA THR A 87 18.94 19.65 -6.46
C THR A 87 17.78 19.14 -7.31
N GLN A 88 18.03 18.86 -8.59
CA GLN A 88 17.01 18.33 -9.49
C GLN A 88 16.58 16.91 -9.12
N PHE A 89 17.51 16.05 -8.70
CA PHE A 89 17.19 14.72 -8.20
C PHE A 89 16.24 14.80 -7.01
N ASN A 90 16.55 15.62 -6.00
CA ASN A 90 15.67 15.80 -4.84
C ASN A 90 14.31 16.38 -5.23
N LEU A 91 14.23 17.31 -6.17
CA LEU A 91 12.93 17.79 -6.64
C LEU A 91 12.13 16.66 -7.32
N ILE A 92 12.74 15.95 -8.27
CA ILE A 92 12.09 14.90 -9.06
C ILE A 92 11.60 13.75 -8.17
N ILE A 93 12.42 13.26 -7.23
CA ILE A 93 11.99 12.16 -6.35
C ILE A 93 10.80 12.55 -5.47
N THR A 94 10.66 13.83 -5.12
CA THR A 94 9.56 14.28 -4.25
C THR A 94 8.25 14.38 -5.00
N VAL A 95 8.30 14.84 -6.25
CA VAL A 95 7.17 14.78 -7.18
C VAL A 95 6.78 13.33 -7.48
N LEU A 96 7.76 12.47 -7.75
CA LEU A 96 7.53 11.05 -7.97
C LEU A 96 6.91 10.37 -6.75
N CYS A 97 7.42 10.66 -5.55
CA CYS A 97 6.90 10.15 -4.29
C CYS A 97 5.45 10.59 -4.04
N MET A 98 5.11 11.86 -4.33
CA MET A 98 3.73 12.34 -4.28
C MET A 98 2.81 11.56 -5.22
N PHE A 99 3.24 11.33 -6.46
CA PHE A 99 2.47 10.56 -7.43
C PHE A 99 2.28 9.10 -7.00
N ILE A 100 3.36 8.45 -6.56
CA ILE A 100 3.33 7.07 -6.05
C ILE A 100 2.40 6.97 -4.83
N MET A 101 2.45 7.94 -3.92
CA MET A 101 1.56 7.99 -2.75
C MET A 101 0.08 8.10 -3.14
N LEU A 102 -0.27 8.92 -4.14
CA LEU A 102 -1.64 8.99 -4.66
C LEU A 102 -2.10 7.66 -5.26
N VAL A 103 -1.24 7.01 -6.06
CA VAL A 103 -1.54 5.69 -6.64
C VAL A 103 -1.68 4.64 -5.54
N LYS A 104 -0.79 4.64 -4.53
CA LYS A 104 -0.87 3.75 -3.35
C LYS A 104 -2.19 3.93 -2.61
N ALA A 105 -2.63 5.17 -2.40
CA ALA A 105 -3.90 5.45 -1.74
C ALA A 105 -5.10 4.89 -2.53
N LEU A 106 -5.10 5.04 -3.86
CA LEU A 106 -6.12 4.44 -4.72
C LEU A 106 -6.10 2.91 -4.70
N LEU A 107 -4.92 2.30 -4.78
CA LEU A 107 -4.76 0.83 -4.70
C LEU A 107 -5.17 0.28 -3.33
N LEU A 108 -4.91 1.01 -2.25
CA LEU A 108 -5.41 0.67 -0.92
C LEU A 108 -6.93 0.74 -0.85
N TYR A 109 -7.54 1.80 -1.40
CA TYR A 109 -8.99 1.97 -1.43
C TYR A 109 -9.67 0.83 -2.20
N LEU A 110 -9.10 0.42 -3.33
CA LEU A 110 -9.59 -0.70 -4.13
C LEU A 110 -9.23 -2.08 -3.54
N HIS A 111 -8.51 -2.13 -2.41
CA HIS A 111 -7.98 -3.35 -1.82
C HIS A 111 -7.10 -4.20 -2.76
N THR A 112 -6.49 -3.58 -3.77
CA THR A 112 -5.66 -4.24 -4.80
C THR A 112 -4.15 -4.07 -4.59
N LEU A 113 -3.73 -3.37 -3.53
CA LEU A 113 -2.32 -3.27 -3.16
C LEU A 113 -1.82 -4.61 -2.61
N TYR A 114 -1.33 -5.50 -3.46
CA TYR A 114 -0.76 -6.78 -3.00
C TYR A 114 0.59 -6.59 -2.29
N PRO A 115 0.97 -7.45 -1.32
CA PRO A 115 2.25 -7.36 -0.61
C PRO A 115 3.48 -7.35 -1.51
N VAL A 116 3.48 -8.12 -2.61
CA VAL A 116 4.58 -8.13 -3.59
C VAL A 116 4.74 -6.76 -4.27
N LEU A 117 3.63 -6.16 -4.68
CA LEU A 117 3.62 -4.84 -5.33
C LEU A 117 4.07 -3.77 -4.34
N SER A 118 3.56 -3.83 -3.11
CA SER A 118 3.98 -2.93 -2.01
C SER A 118 5.47 -3.04 -1.73
N LEU A 119 6.04 -4.25 -1.66
CA LEU A 119 7.48 -4.43 -1.47
C LEU A 119 8.30 -3.76 -2.58
N ALA A 120 7.91 -3.95 -3.85
CA ALA A 120 8.62 -3.37 -4.98
C ALA A 120 8.57 -1.84 -4.97
N VAL A 121 7.40 -1.27 -4.69
CA VAL A 121 7.20 0.19 -4.64
C VAL A 121 7.98 0.80 -3.47
N HIS A 122 7.87 0.26 -2.26
CA HIS A 122 8.61 0.76 -1.11
C HIS A 122 10.11 0.53 -1.23
N GLY A 123 10.55 -0.55 -1.88
CA GLY A 123 11.96 -0.80 -2.16
C GLY A 123 12.55 0.24 -3.11
N LEU A 124 11.79 0.65 -4.13
CA LEU A 124 12.16 1.75 -5.02
C LEU A 124 12.23 3.08 -4.26
N GLU A 125 11.19 3.42 -3.49
CA GLU A 125 11.14 4.64 -2.66
C GLU A 125 12.35 4.69 -1.70
N LEU A 126 12.60 3.58 -0.99
CA LEU A 126 13.72 3.43 -0.07
C LEU A 126 15.08 3.67 -0.76
N GLY A 127 15.29 3.07 -1.94
CA GLY A 127 16.54 3.24 -2.70
C GLY A 127 16.75 4.68 -3.16
N LEU A 128 15.70 5.35 -3.64
CA LEU A 128 15.76 6.74 -4.09
C LEU A 128 16.05 7.69 -2.92
N TRP A 129 15.38 7.51 -1.79
CA TRP A 129 15.61 8.32 -0.59
C TRP A 129 16.98 8.05 0.04
N ALA A 130 17.48 6.81 -0.04
CA ALA A 130 18.82 6.50 0.44
C ALA A 130 19.89 7.24 -0.38
N TYR A 131 19.72 7.29 -1.71
CA TYR A 131 20.60 8.06 -2.58
C TYR A 131 20.49 9.57 -2.32
N SER A 132 19.29 10.09 -2.07
CA SER A 132 19.09 11.51 -1.68
C SER A 132 19.85 11.89 -0.41
N VAL A 133 19.73 11.08 0.65
CA VAL A 133 20.42 11.32 1.93
C VAL A 133 21.93 11.19 1.77
N TYR A 134 22.40 10.15 1.08
CA TYR A 134 23.82 9.98 0.73
C TYR A 134 24.37 11.21 -0.01
N GLY A 135 23.62 11.69 -1.01
CA GLY A 135 23.94 12.86 -1.80
C GLY A 135 24.06 14.15 -0.98
N GLN A 136 23.20 14.32 0.03
CA GLN A 136 23.20 15.47 0.93
C GLN A 136 24.35 15.44 1.96
N GLN A 137 24.97 14.29 2.17
CA GLN A 137 26.07 14.10 3.13
C GLN A 137 27.44 13.97 2.47
N THR A 138 27.53 14.06 1.13
CA THR A 138 28.81 13.89 0.45
C THR A 138 29.82 14.96 0.85
N PRO A 139 31.11 14.60 1.01
CA PRO A 139 32.15 15.55 1.33
C PRO A 139 32.43 16.52 0.17
N ASP A 140 32.97 17.68 0.50
CA ASP A 140 33.52 18.63 -0.45
C ASP A 140 35.04 18.71 -0.26
N MET A 141 35.77 18.09 -1.18
CA MET A 141 37.24 18.03 -1.18
C MET A 141 37.82 18.73 -2.41
N SER A 142 37.04 19.59 -3.07
CA SER A 142 37.46 20.21 -4.33
C SER A 142 38.48 21.32 -4.14
N ASP A 143 38.62 21.86 -2.92
CA ASP A 143 39.63 22.84 -2.55
C ASP A 143 40.55 22.29 -1.45
N PRO A 144 41.85 22.07 -1.72
CA PRO A 144 42.83 21.64 -0.71
C PRO A 144 43.05 22.64 0.43
N ALA A 145 42.77 23.93 0.21
CA ALA A 145 42.94 24.97 1.24
C ALA A 145 41.78 24.97 2.25
N ASN A 146 40.57 24.60 1.81
CA ASN A 146 39.36 24.55 2.63
C ASN A 146 38.65 23.18 2.50
N PRO A 147 39.28 22.07 2.92
CA PRO A 147 38.70 20.75 2.78
C PRO A 147 37.54 20.55 3.75
N GLN A 148 36.44 19.99 3.25
CA GLN A 148 35.26 19.62 4.04
C GLN A 148 35.03 18.09 3.98
N PRO A 149 35.71 17.31 4.85
CA PRO A 149 35.61 15.84 4.85
C PRO A 149 34.26 15.28 5.28
N GLY A 150 33.42 16.12 5.90
CA GLY A 150 32.13 15.73 6.43
C GLY A 150 30.95 16.27 5.62
N PRO A 151 29.73 16.08 6.14
CA PRO A 151 28.52 16.67 5.57
C PRO A 151 28.62 18.19 5.48
N ALA A 152 27.79 18.77 4.60
CA ALA A 152 27.70 20.21 4.38
C ALA A 152 27.70 21.01 5.69
N TRP A 153 28.38 22.16 5.70
CA TRP A 153 28.52 22.98 6.90
C TRP A 153 27.18 23.36 7.55
N TYR A 154 26.12 23.57 6.77
CA TYR A 154 24.78 23.92 7.29
C TYR A 154 24.10 22.77 8.05
N ILE A 155 24.58 21.53 7.85
CA ILE A 155 24.14 20.34 8.60
C ILE A 155 24.91 20.25 9.91
N THR A 156 26.24 20.39 9.84
CA THR A 156 27.16 20.15 10.97
C THR A 156 27.26 21.32 11.95
N LYS A 157 27.00 22.55 11.49
CA LYS A 157 27.11 23.78 12.28
C LYS A 157 25.72 24.41 12.53
N ASN A 158 25.72 25.41 13.43
CA ASN A 158 24.55 26.24 13.69
C ASN A 158 24.40 27.31 12.60
N CYS A 159 23.16 27.61 12.21
CA CYS A 159 22.88 28.60 11.17
C CYS A 159 23.28 30.04 11.56
N ASN A 160 23.49 30.32 12.84
CA ASN A 160 24.01 31.62 13.31
C ASN A 160 25.45 31.90 12.85
N VAL A 161 26.19 30.87 12.44
CA VAL A 161 27.57 30.97 11.92
C VAL A 161 27.59 31.45 10.47
N ALA A 162 26.44 31.65 9.83
CA ALA A 162 26.38 32.23 8.49
C ALA A 162 27.08 33.60 8.43
N PHE A 163 27.87 33.81 7.37
CA PHE A 163 28.60 35.07 7.13
C PHE A 163 27.60 36.19 6.85
N LYS A 164 26.71 35.96 5.88
CA LYS A 164 25.59 36.85 5.55
C LYS A 164 24.40 36.49 6.43
N LYS A 165 24.02 37.36 7.36
CA LYS A 165 22.86 37.11 8.26
C LYS A 165 21.53 36.98 7.52
N SER A 166 21.41 37.52 6.31
CA SER A 166 20.27 37.29 5.41
C SER A 166 20.10 35.82 5.01
N ASN A 167 21.15 35.01 5.06
CA ASN A 167 21.13 33.60 4.63
C ASN A 167 20.75 32.62 5.76
N VAL A 168 20.52 33.10 6.98
CA VAL A 168 20.16 32.24 8.12
C VAL A 168 18.87 31.47 7.84
N GLY A 169 17.87 32.12 7.24
CA GLY A 169 16.61 31.47 6.85
C GLY A 169 16.83 30.34 5.84
N PHE A 170 17.69 30.57 4.85
CA PHE A 170 18.05 29.54 3.86
C PHE A 170 18.80 28.36 4.49
N CYS A 171 19.68 28.63 5.46
CA CYS A 171 20.35 27.57 6.22
C CYS A 171 19.35 26.72 7.01
N MET A 172 18.40 27.35 7.71
CA MET A 172 17.38 26.63 8.47
C MET A 172 16.50 25.76 7.55
N GLN A 173 16.14 26.29 6.39
CA GLN A 173 15.35 25.55 5.40
C GLN A 173 16.11 24.34 4.82
N ALA A 174 17.37 24.52 4.41
CA ALA A 174 18.20 23.44 3.89
C ALA A 174 18.48 22.36 4.96
N LYS A 175 18.61 22.78 6.22
CA LYS A 175 18.75 21.87 7.35
C LYS A 175 17.45 21.09 7.61
N ALA A 176 16.30 21.77 7.54
CA ALA A 176 15.00 21.14 7.66
C ALA A 176 14.76 20.11 6.53
N SER A 177 15.08 20.43 5.27
CA SER A 177 14.92 19.49 4.15
C SER A 177 15.74 18.22 4.34
N PHE A 178 16.96 18.35 4.89
CA PHE A 178 17.78 17.18 5.23
C PHE A 178 17.15 16.31 6.33
N TYR A 179 16.66 16.92 7.41
CA TYR A 179 16.02 16.16 8.49
C TYR A 179 14.76 15.42 8.01
N VAL A 180 13.92 16.09 7.23
CA VAL A 180 12.70 15.45 6.72
C VAL A 180 13.05 14.35 5.72
N ALA A 181 14.13 14.49 4.92
CA ALA A 181 14.63 13.42 4.07
C ALA A 181 15.04 12.17 4.85
N CYS A 182 15.71 12.33 5.99
CA CYS A 182 16.05 11.20 6.87
C CYS A 182 14.80 10.55 7.49
N VAL A 183 13.79 11.33 7.86
CA VAL A 183 12.52 10.80 8.37
C VAL A 183 11.77 10.03 7.28
N MET A 184 11.73 10.54 6.05
CA MET A 184 11.16 9.84 4.90
C MET A 184 11.89 8.52 4.63
N LEU A 185 13.22 8.52 4.67
CA LEU A 185 14.01 7.30 4.53
C LEU A 185 13.64 6.25 5.58
N ALA A 186 13.54 6.65 6.85
CA ALA A 186 13.16 5.76 7.94
C ALA A 186 11.74 5.22 7.77
N LEU A 187 10.81 6.08 7.34
CA LEU A 187 9.42 5.71 7.07
C LEU A 187 9.32 4.67 5.96
N PHE A 188 10.01 4.86 4.82
CA PHE A 188 10.01 3.88 3.75
C PHE A 188 10.73 2.59 4.15
N ALA A 189 11.76 2.66 5.01
CA ALA A 189 12.40 1.47 5.54
C ALA A 189 11.41 0.64 6.38
N VAL A 190 10.61 1.30 7.24
CA VAL A 190 9.57 0.61 8.02
C VAL A 190 8.50 0.02 7.11
N GLN A 191 8.01 0.77 6.11
CA GLN A 191 7.03 0.26 5.15
C GLN A 191 7.57 -0.95 4.37
N PHE A 192 8.83 -0.90 3.94
CA PHE A 192 9.51 -2.01 3.28
C PHE A 192 9.61 -3.26 4.17
N LEU A 193 9.98 -3.09 5.45
CA LEU A 193 10.04 -4.19 6.42
C LEU A 193 8.67 -4.80 6.69
N VAL A 194 7.61 -3.99 6.78
CA VAL A 194 6.24 -4.48 6.95
C VAL A 194 5.79 -5.28 5.72
N ALA A 195 6.10 -4.81 4.51
CA ALA A 195 5.81 -5.53 3.27
C ALA A 195 6.59 -6.86 3.19
N LEU A 196 7.86 -6.86 3.59
CA LEU A 196 8.70 -8.06 3.64
C LEU A 196 8.16 -9.07 4.67
N GLN A 197 7.76 -8.61 5.85
CA GLN A 197 7.15 -9.45 6.88
C GLN A 197 5.83 -10.07 6.37
N ALA A 198 5.02 -9.32 5.64
CA ALA A 198 3.76 -9.82 5.07
C ALA A 198 3.98 -10.93 4.03
N LEU A 199 5.09 -10.88 3.26
CA LEU A 199 5.44 -11.95 2.32
C LEU A 199 5.95 -13.21 3.02
N ILE A 200 6.67 -13.06 4.13
CA ILE A 200 7.19 -14.19 4.91
C ILE A 200 6.08 -14.88 5.70
N PHE A 201 5.19 -14.11 6.34
CA PHE A 201 4.12 -14.60 7.20
C PHE A 201 2.72 -14.41 6.57
N GLY A 202 2.62 -14.71 5.28
CA GLY A 202 1.37 -14.61 4.50
C GLY A 202 0.29 -15.58 4.99
N PRO A 203 -1.00 -15.32 4.67
CA PRO A 203 -2.11 -16.21 5.02
C PRO A 203 -1.96 -17.57 4.32
N GLU A 204 -2.46 -18.64 4.96
CA GLU A 204 -2.37 -19.99 4.40
C GLU A 204 -3.27 -20.17 3.16
N PRO A 205 -2.78 -20.84 2.09
CA PRO A 205 -3.55 -21.06 0.88
C PRO A 205 -4.68 -22.07 1.16
N GLY A 206 -5.92 -21.62 1.07
CA GLY A 206 -7.11 -22.46 1.30
C GLY A 206 -8.27 -21.71 1.91
N MET A 207 -7.99 -20.60 2.61
CA MET A 207 -9.02 -19.67 3.06
C MET A 207 -9.41 -18.79 1.88
N THR A 208 -10.51 -19.13 1.21
CA THR A 208 -11.07 -18.29 0.15
C THR A 208 -11.33 -16.88 0.68
N ASP A 209 -11.27 -15.85 -0.19
CA ASP A 209 -11.44 -14.44 0.22
C ASP A 209 -12.73 -14.22 1.05
N ASP A 210 -13.76 -15.03 0.79
CA ASP A 210 -15.04 -15.07 1.49
C ASP A 210 -14.91 -15.55 2.95
N GLU A 211 -13.99 -16.47 3.23
CA GLU A 211 -13.77 -17.08 4.54
C GLU A 211 -12.93 -16.17 5.46
N ILE A 212 -12.00 -15.39 4.90
CA ILE A 212 -11.24 -14.38 5.66
C ILE A 212 -12.15 -13.22 6.08
N ASP A 213 -12.98 -12.72 5.16
CA ASP A 213 -13.88 -11.59 5.43
C ASP A 213 -14.98 -11.98 6.43
N SER A 214 -15.50 -13.19 6.32
CA SER A 214 -16.45 -13.74 7.31
C SER A 214 -15.82 -13.93 8.68
N ILE A 215 -14.59 -14.44 8.81
CA ILE A 215 -13.91 -14.54 10.13
C ILE A 215 -13.68 -13.16 10.76
N HIS A 216 -13.26 -12.17 9.98
CA HIS A 216 -13.07 -10.81 10.48
C HIS A 216 -14.40 -10.19 10.92
N THR A 217 -15.48 -10.46 10.17
CA THR A 217 -16.83 -10.01 10.52
C THR A 217 -17.33 -10.69 11.80
N ILE A 218 -17.13 -12.01 11.94
CA ILE A 218 -17.46 -12.79 13.14
C ILE A 218 -16.67 -12.29 14.37
N SER A 219 -15.38 -11.98 14.20
CA SER A 219 -14.54 -11.41 15.26
C SER A 219 -15.03 -10.03 15.72
N LYS A 220 -15.45 -9.17 14.79
CA LYS A 220 -16.11 -7.89 15.10
C LYS A 220 -17.48 -8.05 15.77
N MET A 221 -18.16 -9.17 15.56
CA MET A 221 -19.42 -9.53 16.21
C MET A 221 -19.23 -10.06 17.64
N ASN A 222 -18.09 -10.69 17.94
CA ASN A 222 -17.76 -11.21 19.26
C ASN A 222 -17.26 -10.15 20.26
N THR A 223 -17.20 -8.87 19.87
CA THR A 223 -16.97 -7.77 20.82
C THR A 223 -18.24 -7.48 21.61
N PRO A 224 -18.15 -7.25 22.94
CA PRO A 224 -19.32 -7.02 23.78
C PRO A 224 -20.12 -5.83 23.26
N ILE A 225 -21.42 -6.06 23.08
CA ILE A 225 -22.39 -5.14 22.47
C ILE A 225 -22.43 -3.84 23.29
N THR A 226 -22.07 -2.72 22.67
CA THR A 226 -22.37 -1.39 23.19
C THR A 226 -23.75 -0.95 22.69
N PRO A 227 -24.53 -0.19 23.48
CA PRO A 227 -25.93 0.15 23.18
C PRO A 227 -26.12 0.97 21.90
N ALA A 228 -25.05 1.50 21.30
CA ALA A 228 -25.09 2.22 20.03
C ALA A 228 -25.28 1.31 18.80
N ARG A 229 -25.08 -0.01 18.94
CA ARG A 229 -25.03 -0.96 17.80
C ARG A 229 -26.34 -1.73 17.56
N GLU A 230 -27.40 -1.42 18.31
CA GLU A 230 -28.68 -2.15 18.29
C GLU A 230 -29.48 -1.99 16.99
N TRP A 231 -29.17 -0.97 16.17
CA TRP A 231 -29.89 -0.67 14.92
C TRP A 231 -29.29 -1.32 13.67
N GLU A 232 -28.11 -1.94 13.75
CA GLU A 232 -27.54 -2.71 12.65
C GLU A 232 -28.14 -4.12 12.67
N MET A 233 -28.77 -4.53 11.56
CA MET A 233 -29.41 -5.85 11.43
C MET A 233 -28.47 -6.97 11.86
N VAL A 234 -28.74 -7.55 13.02
CA VAL A 234 -28.08 -8.74 13.55
C VAL A 234 -28.30 -9.88 12.55
N GLN A 235 -27.26 -10.19 11.75
CA GLN A 235 -27.21 -11.42 10.97
C GLN A 235 -27.20 -12.57 11.97
N ILE A 236 -28.29 -13.35 12.00
CA ILE A 236 -28.44 -14.50 12.89
C ILE A 236 -27.33 -15.51 12.53
N PRO A 237 -26.49 -15.96 13.48
CA PRO A 237 -25.45 -16.93 13.19
C PRO A 237 -26.07 -18.22 12.60
N PRO A 238 -25.38 -18.94 11.70
CA PRO A 238 -25.83 -20.25 11.28
C PRO A 238 -25.87 -21.17 12.50
N THR A 239 -27.06 -21.44 13.03
CA THR A 239 -27.25 -22.21 14.25
C THR A 239 -26.81 -23.66 14.02
N PRO A 240 -25.87 -24.20 14.83
CA PRO A 240 -25.53 -25.61 14.82
C PRO A 240 -26.68 -26.38 15.47
N GLY A 241 -27.59 -26.96 14.69
CA GLY A 241 -28.78 -27.56 15.29
C GLY A 241 -29.78 -28.30 14.42
N THR A 242 -29.45 -28.72 13.19
CA THR A 242 -30.36 -29.54 12.34
C THR A 242 -30.42 -31.01 12.79
N ILE A 243 -30.47 -31.26 14.09
CA ILE A 243 -30.73 -32.57 14.68
C ILE A 243 -31.88 -32.37 15.66
N ARG A 244 -33.05 -32.93 15.29
CA ARG A 244 -34.36 -32.87 15.98
C ARG A 244 -35.18 -31.58 15.83
N GLY A 245 -35.79 -31.43 14.66
CA GLY A 245 -37.26 -31.31 14.59
C GLY A 245 -37.93 -30.09 15.22
N MET A 246 -37.38 -28.89 15.11
CA MET A 246 -38.09 -27.65 15.42
C MET A 246 -38.07 -26.65 14.24
N LYS A 247 -39.23 -26.05 14.02
CA LYS A 247 -39.65 -25.30 12.83
C LYS A 247 -38.70 -24.13 12.53
N SER A 248 -38.17 -24.10 11.31
CA SER A 248 -37.48 -22.92 10.76
C SER A 248 -38.39 -21.68 10.83
N PRO A 249 -37.86 -20.49 11.17
CA PRO A 249 -38.64 -19.27 11.17
C PRO A 249 -39.13 -18.97 9.74
N VAL A 250 -40.45 -18.99 9.56
CA VAL A 250 -41.11 -18.70 8.28
C VAL A 250 -41.25 -17.19 8.12
N THR A 251 -40.92 -16.65 6.94
CA THR A 251 -41.07 -15.22 6.66
C THR A 251 -42.54 -14.80 6.68
N PRO A 252 -42.86 -13.51 6.95
CA PRO A 252 -44.24 -13.03 7.03
C PRO A 252 -45.08 -13.35 5.77
N ARG A 253 -44.43 -13.36 4.59
CA ARG A 253 -45.05 -13.75 3.32
C ARG A 253 -45.57 -15.19 3.37
N THR A 254 -44.79 -16.13 3.88
CA THR A 254 -45.17 -17.54 3.94
C THR A 254 -46.24 -17.82 5.00
N ARG A 255 -46.34 -16.99 6.04
CA ARG A 255 -47.44 -17.08 7.00
C ARG A 255 -48.79 -16.69 6.39
N ALA A 256 -48.82 -15.62 5.60
CA ALA A 256 -50.05 -15.15 4.96
C ALA A 256 -50.62 -16.20 3.98
N PHE A 257 -49.78 -16.92 3.23
CA PHE A 257 -50.25 -17.98 2.32
C PHE A 257 -50.80 -19.20 3.07
N ASN A 258 -50.17 -19.61 4.17
CA ASN A 258 -50.67 -20.73 4.99
C ASN A 258 -52.02 -20.41 5.68
N GLU A 259 -52.27 -19.14 5.99
CA GLU A 259 -53.54 -18.72 6.60
C GLU A 259 -54.67 -18.59 5.56
N LEU A 260 -54.34 -18.25 4.31
CA LEU A 260 -55.32 -18.12 3.22
C LEU A 260 -55.68 -19.46 2.55
N GLU A 261 -54.83 -20.49 2.64
CA GLU A 261 -55.05 -21.81 2.03
C GLU A 261 -55.97 -22.73 2.86
N GLY A 262 -56.53 -22.26 3.98
CA GLY A 262 -57.50 -23.06 4.75
C GLY A 262 -56.86 -24.30 5.37
N GLY A 263 -55.92 -24.11 6.28
CA GLY A 263 -55.22 -25.17 7.00
C GLY A 263 -56.13 -25.93 7.99
N GLY A 264 -56.93 -26.85 7.48
CA GLY A 264 -57.64 -27.86 8.26
C GLY A 264 -57.81 -29.12 7.41
N ASP A 265 -56.75 -29.94 7.34
CA ASP A 265 -56.78 -31.42 7.19
C ASP A 265 -55.52 -32.06 6.60
N MET A 266 -54.47 -31.32 6.23
CA MET A 266 -53.24 -31.95 5.68
C MET A 266 -52.14 -32.29 6.70
N ALA A 267 -52.43 -32.25 8.00
CA ALA A 267 -51.44 -32.55 9.05
C ALA A 267 -51.60 -33.94 9.72
N ARG A 268 -52.40 -34.86 9.14
CA ARG A 268 -52.67 -36.18 9.76
C ARG A 268 -52.27 -37.43 8.98
N THR A 269 -51.75 -37.31 7.77
CA THR A 269 -51.25 -38.48 7.03
C THR A 269 -49.82 -38.25 6.57
N GLY A 270 -48.88 -38.74 7.36
CA GLY A 270 -47.51 -38.95 6.90
C GLY A 270 -47.50 -39.98 5.78
N GLY A 271 -46.93 -39.61 4.63
CA GLY A 271 -46.77 -40.51 3.50
C GLY A 271 -46.56 -39.76 2.19
N TRP A 272 -45.31 -39.37 1.89
CA TRP A 272 -44.93 -38.98 0.55
C TRP A 272 -44.78 -40.22 -0.33
N ASN A 273 -45.89 -40.74 -0.86
CA ASN A 273 -45.89 -41.64 -2.02
C ASN A 273 -46.48 -40.89 -3.21
N LEU A 274 -45.68 -40.02 -3.82
CA LEU A 274 -46.00 -39.43 -5.12
C LEU A 274 -45.36 -40.29 -6.22
N LYS A 275 -46.21 -41.01 -6.95
CA LYS A 275 -45.84 -41.66 -8.22
C LYS A 275 -45.45 -40.56 -9.22
N ARG A 276 -44.38 -40.82 -9.96
CA ARG A 276 -43.76 -39.88 -10.92
C ARG A 276 -44.64 -39.58 -12.15
N ASP A 277 -45.83 -40.17 -12.23
CA ASP A 277 -46.67 -40.19 -13.44
C ASP A 277 -47.77 -39.11 -13.43
N ASP A 278 -47.95 -38.38 -12.32
CA ASP A 278 -49.04 -37.39 -12.15
C ASP A 278 -48.57 -35.93 -12.31
N LEU A 279 -47.42 -35.69 -12.96
CA LEU A 279 -46.98 -34.32 -13.27
C LEU A 279 -47.58 -33.83 -14.61
N PRO A 280 -48.33 -32.70 -14.61
CA PRO A 280 -49.13 -32.24 -15.76
C PRO A 280 -48.32 -31.69 -16.96
N TRP A 281 -47.00 -31.91 -16.99
CA TRP A 281 -46.10 -31.40 -18.04
C TRP A 281 -45.28 -32.50 -18.75
N SER A 282 -45.63 -33.78 -18.59
CA SER A 282 -45.02 -34.86 -19.39
C SER A 282 -45.65 -34.94 -20.79
N GLY A 283 -45.27 -34.00 -21.65
CA GLY A 283 -45.59 -34.01 -23.08
C GLY A 283 -44.96 -35.20 -23.80
N ARG A 284 -45.76 -36.26 -23.96
CA ARG A 284 -45.52 -37.42 -24.82
C ARG A 284 -45.41 -36.96 -26.28
N ASN A 285 -44.21 -36.97 -26.85
CA ASN A 285 -44.02 -36.81 -28.30
C ASN A 285 -43.54 -38.12 -28.91
N SER A 286 -44.52 -38.94 -29.28
CA SER A 286 -44.37 -40.15 -30.09
C SER A 286 -44.31 -39.78 -31.57
N GLY A 287 -43.14 -39.97 -32.18
CA GLY A 287 -42.94 -39.87 -33.63
C GLY A 287 -42.04 -41.00 -34.10
N GLY A 288 -42.64 -42.12 -34.51
CA GLY A 288 -41.91 -43.25 -35.08
C GLY A 288 -41.37 -42.96 -36.47
N ARG A 289 -40.22 -43.55 -36.81
CA ARG A 289 -39.87 -43.86 -38.19
C ARG A 289 -39.03 -45.13 -38.28
N HIS A 290 -39.55 -46.06 -39.07
CA HIS A 290 -38.91 -47.28 -39.58
C HIS A 290 -37.50 -47.05 -40.12
N SER A 291 -36.58 -47.98 -39.86
CA SER A 291 -35.77 -48.59 -40.92
C SER A 291 -35.16 -49.94 -40.51
N GLY A 292 -35.53 -50.98 -41.26
CA GLY A 292 -34.69 -52.05 -41.82
C GLY A 292 -33.52 -52.61 -41.02
N GLY A 293 -33.65 -53.88 -40.59
CA GLY A 293 -32.55 -54.63 -39.99
C GLY A 293 -31.54 -55.25 -40.97
N LYS A 294 -30.46 -55.79 -40.39
CA LYS A 294 -29.79 -57.03 -40.84
C LYS A 294 -28.90 -57.60 -39.72
N LYS A 295 -28.83 -58.93 -39.73
CA LYS A 295 -28.27 -59.87 -38.74
C LYS A 295 -26.73 -59.98 -38.79
N GLY A 296 -26.15 -60.45 -37.68
CA GLY A 296 -24.83 -61.13 -37.62
C GLY A 296 -24.16 -60.95 -36.25
N ARG A 297 -24.48 -61.75 -35.22
CA ARG A 297 -23.96 -63.09 -34.86
C ARG A 297 -22.66 -63.02 -34.04
N GLU A 298 -22.80 -63.19 -32.73
CA GLU A 298 -21.77 -63.71 -31.82
C GLU A 298 -21.54 -65.20 -32.11
N SER A 299 -20.29 -65.67 -32.01
CA SER A 299 -19.98 -66.96 -31.38
C SER A 299 -18.46 -67.20 -31.30
N VAL A 300 -18.03 -67.52 -30.07
CA VAL A 300 -16.84 -68.30 -29.62
C VAL A 300 -15.47 -67.64 -29.73
#